data_AF-A0A2V5NG37-F1
#
_entry.id   AF-A0A2V5NG37-F1
#
_cell.length_a   1.000
_cell.length_b   1.000
_cell.length_c   1.000
_cell.angle_alpha   90.00
_cell.angle_beta   90.00
_cell.angle_gamma   90.00
#
_symmetry.space_group_name_H-M   'P 1'
#
loop_
_entity.id
_entity.type
_entity.pdbx_description
1 polymer ?
#
loop_
_entity_poly.entity_id
_entity_poly.type
_entity_poly.pdbx_seq_one_letter_code
_entity_poly.pdbx_strand_id
1 'polypeptide(L)'
;MALQLTTRNLDYKYGSADPASGGMDCSGFVFYVLSQNGLRDVPRDSSQQYVWLRKAGNFKAVNSRHEDTFELDELVPGDLLFWTGTYSIERDPPITHAMIYIGREKGTSQRIMVGASDGRTYKGESRYGVSVFDFKISRAGKTDEGRLTPMFIGYGHIPGL
;
A
#
# COMPACT_ATOMS: atom_id res chain seq x y z
N MET A 1 7.21 -13.95 4.99
CA MET A 1 5.80 -13.94 5.46
C MET A 1 4.87 -13.20 4.50
N ALA A 2 5.07 -11.91 4.20
CA ALA A 2 4.26 -11.18 3.21
C ALA A 2 4.23 -11.85 1.82
N LEU A 3 5.40 -12.24 1.30
CA LEU A 3 5.53 -12.97 0.02
C LEU A 3 4.99 -14.41 0.07
N GLN A 4 4.80 -15.00 1.24
CA GLN A 4 4.14 -16.33 1.34
C GLN A 4 2.63 -16.20 1.20
N LEU A 5 2.04 -15.06 1.58
CA LEU A 5 0.60 -14.82 1.38
C LEU A 5 0.27 -14.67 -0.11
N THR A 6 1.20 -14.14 -0.92
CA THR A 6 0.98 -13.98 -2.37
C THR A 6 0.92 -15.31 -3.13
N THR A 7 1.43 -16.41 -2.55
CA THR A 7 1.34 -17.75 -3.17
C THR A 7 0.06 -18.49 -2.81
N ARG A 8 -0.81 -17.91 -1.97
CA ARG A 8 -2.04 -18.54 -1.47
C ARG A 8 -3.28 -18.22 -2.31
N ASN A 9 -3.13 -17.50 -3.42
CA ASN A 9 -4.19 -17.12 -4.35
C ASN A 9 -5.41 -16.50 -3.62
N LEU A 10 -5.15 -15.54 -2.74
CA LEU A 10 -6.17 -14.89 -1.91
C LEU A 10 -6.77 -13.70 -2.65
N ASP A 11 -8.09 -13.60 -2.63
CA ASP A 11 -8.83 -12.52 -3.29
C ASP A 11 -8.76 -11.20 -2.52
N TYR A 12 -9.23 -10.12 -3.17
CA TYR A 12 -9.49 -8.87 -2.48
C TYR A 12 -10.83 -8.97 -1.77
N LYS A 13 -10.84 -8.80 -0.44
CA LYS A 13 -12.06 -8.90 0.36
C LYS A 13 -12.17 -7.73 1.31
N TYR A 14 -13.05 -6.79 0.96
CA TYR A 14 -13.32 -5.60 1.77
C TYR A 14 -13.70 -5.97 3.21
N GLY A 15 -13.09 -5.30 4.19
CA GLY A 15 -13.31 -5.54 5.61
C GLY A 15 -12.52 -6.72 6.19
N SER A 16 -11.84 -7.53 5.37
CA SER A 16 -11.11 -8.72 5.84
C SER A 16 -9.63 -8.45 6.11
N ALA A 17 -9.14 -8.94 7.25
CA ALA A 17 -7.71 -9.02 7.59
C ALA A 17 -7.24 -10.46 7.86
N ASP A 18 -8.08 -11.44 7.56
CA ASP A 18 -7.80 -12.84 7.82
C ASP A 18 -7.62 -13.61 6.51
N PRO A 19 -6.43 -14.16 6.22
CA PRO A 19 -6.21 -14.94 5.02
C PRO A 19 -6.98 -16.26 5.01
N ALA A 20 -7.45 -16.79 6.16
CA ALA A 20 -8.31 -17.97 6.18
C ALA A 20 -9.72 -17.69 5.65
N SER A 21 -10.12 -16.42 5.60
CA SER A 21 -11.40 -15.96 5.04
C SER A 21 -11.42 -15.89 3.50
N GLY A 22 -10.38 -16.41 2.83
CA GLY A 22 -10.25 -16.48 1.36
C GLY A 22 -9.73 -15.20 0.69
N GLY A 23 -9.61 -14.10 1.43
CA GLY A 23 -9.16 -12.82 0.90
C GLY A 23 -8.96 -11.77 1.97
N MET A 24 -8.27 -10.69 1.63
CA MET A 24 -7.98 -9.56 2.52
C MET A 24 -8.18 -8.23 1.80
N ASP A 25 -8.44 -7.17 2.55
CA ASP A 25 -8.35 -5.80 2.04
C ASP A 25 -6.96 -5.21 2.26
N CYS A 26 -6.73 -4.03 1.70
CA CYS A 26 -5.43 -3.38 1.69
C CYS A 26 -4.84 -3.18 3.09
N SER A 27 -5.58 -2.54 4.00
CA SER A 27 -5.11 -2.29 5.37
C SER A 27 -5.13 -3.53 6.24
N GLY A 28 -5.98 -4.51 5.92
CA GLY A 28 -6.08 -5.79 6.59
C GLY A 28 -4.87 -6.68 6.32
N PHE A 29 -4.39 -6.67 5.08
CA PHE A 29 -3.10 -7.28 4.74
C PHE A 29 -1.96 -6.66 5.56
N VAL A 30 -1.87 -5.32 5.61
CA VAL A 30 -0.84 -4.61 6.38
C VAL A 30 -0.93 -4.98 7.86
N PHE A 31 -2.12 -4.88 8.44
CA PHE A 31 -2.39 -5.24 9.83
C PHE A 31 -1.93 -6.67 10.13
N TYR A 32 -2.32 -7.64 9.30
CA TYR A 32 -1.97 -9.05 9.47
C TYR A 32 -0.46 -9.26 9.41
N VAL A 33 0.21 -8.75 8.37
CA VAL A 33 1.66 -8.91 8.21
C VAL A 33 2.42 -8.31 9.39
N LEU A 34 2.09 -7.09 9.82
CA LEU A 34 2.81 -6.46 10.93
C LEU A 34 2.54 -7.15 12.26
N SER A 35 1.29 -7.54 12.53
CA SER A 35 0.93 -8.28 13.76
C SER A 35 1.66 -9.61 13.85
N GLN A 36 1.80 -10.32 12.72
CA GLN A 36 2.52 -11.59 12.67
C GLN A 36 4.05 -11.42 12.85
N ASN A 37 4.59 -10.23 12.57
CA ASN A 37 5.97 -9.88 12.88
C ASN A 37 6.15 -9.34 14.31
N GLY A 38 5.14 -9.50 15.18
CA GLY A 38 5.22 -9.16 16.59
C GLY A 38 4.97 -7.69 16.91
N LEU A 39 4.60 -6.85 15.94
CA LEU A 39 4.19 -5.48 16.21
C LEU A 39 2.84 -5.47 16.91
N ARG A 40 2.77 -4.68 17.98
CA ARG A 40 1.55 -4.46 18.76
C ARG A 40 0.91 -3.15 18.33
N ASP A 41 -0.39 -3.03 18.60
CA ASP A 41 -1.16 -1.79 18.41
C ASP A 41 -1.17 -1.26 16.96
N VAL A 42 -0.94 -2.14 15.99
CA VAL A 42 -1.07 -1.81 14.56
C VAL A 42 -2.55 -1.53 14.27
N PRO A 43 -2.92 -0.36 13.75
CA PRO A 43 -4.32 -0.08 13.46
C PRO A 43 -4.85 -0.92 12.29
N ARG A 44 -6.15 -1.21 12.31
CA ARG A 44 -6.84 -2.03 11.28
C ARG A 44 -7.12 -1.25 9.99
N ASP A 45 -7.41 0.05 10.11
CA ASP A 45 -7.80 0.91 8.99
C ASP A 45 -6.63 1.68 8.40
N SER A 46 -6.62 1.87 7.08
CA SER A 46 -5.53 2.59 6.39
C SER A 46 -5.38 4.04 6.87
N SER A 47 -6.47 4.74 7.17
CA SER A 47 -6.43 6.09 7.74
C SER A 47 -5.81 6.10 9.14
N GLN A 48 -6.11 5.11 9.97
CA GLN A 48 -5.52 4.99 11.30
C GLN A 48 -4.05 4.58 11.25
N GLN A 49 -3.66 3.67 10.34
CA GLN A 49 -2.25 3.30 10.10
C GLN A 49 -1.43 4.52 9.70
N TYR A 50 -1.98 5.36 8.81
CA TYR A 50 -1.38 6.63 8.44
C TYR A 50 -1.24 7.59 9.63
N VAL A 51 -2.31 7.78 10.41
CA VAL A 51 -2.29 8.64 11.60
C VAL A 51 -1.28 8.12 12.63
N TRP A 52 -1.17 6.81 12.80
CA TRP A 52 -0.21 6.16 13.69
C TRP A 52 1.23 6.51 13.30
N LEU A 53 1.60 6.37 12.04
CA LEU A 53 2.94 6.74 11.56
C LEU A 53 3.20 8.25 11.60
N ARG A 54 2.18 9.07 11.32
CA ARG A 54 2.25 10.54 11.46
C ARG A 54 2.52 10.96 12.90
N LYS A 55 1.80 10.37 13.87
CA LYS A 55 1.98 10.64 15.30
C LYS A 55 3.35 10.20 15.82
N ALA A 56 3.91 9.14 15.25
CA ALA A 56 5.27 8.69 15.54
C ALA A 56 6.36 9.59 14.92
N GLY A 57 6.01 10.56 14.06
CA GLY A 57 6.98 11.41 13.38
C GLY A 57 7.70 10.74 12.19
N ASN A 58 7.23 9.56 11.77
CA ASN A 58 7.93 8.72 10.79
C ASN A 58 7.33 8.80 9.37
N PHE A 59 6.34 9.67 9.16
CA PHE A 59 5.72 9.84 7.85
C PHE A 59 6.46 10.87 7.00
N LYS A 60 6.78 10.50 5.76
CA LYS A 60 7.39 11.33 4.73
C LYS A 60 6.36 11.59 3.64
N ALA A 61 5.98 12.87 3.48
CA ALA A 61 5.09 13.28 2.41
C ALA A 61 5.83 13.27 1.06
N VAL A 62 5.13 12.85 0.01
CA VAL A 62 5.64 12.89 -1.37
C VAL A 62 4.67 13.71 -2.21
N ASN A 63 5.12 14.87 -2.66
CA ASN A 63 4.30 15.79 -3.45
C ASN A 63 4.55 15.62 -4.95
N SER A 64 5.70 15.08 -5.34
CA SER A 64 6.02 14.80 -6.73
C SER A 64 5.02 13.85 -7.38
N ARG A 65 4.82 14.06 -8.68
CA ARG A 65 4.04 13.18 -9.56
C ARG A 65 4.93 12.26 -10.39
N HIS A 66 6.22 12.18 -10.05
CA HIS A 66 7.21 11.38 -10.73
C HIS A 66 7.82 10.35 -9.77
N GLU A 67 8.01 9.13 -10.27
CA GLU A 67 8.61 8.01 -9.53
C GLU A 67 10.13 8.17 -9.31
N ASP A 68 10.75 9.07 -10.08
CA ASP A 68 12.14 9.48 -9.95
C ASP A 68 12.18 10.87 -9.28
N THR A 69 11.97 10.87 -7.97
CA THR A 69 12.00 12.06 -7.11
C THR A 69 12.87 11.77 -5.90
N PHE A 70 13.61 12.78 -5.45
CA PHE A 70 14.42 12.69 -4.23
C PHE A 70 13.59 12.36 -2.99
N GLU A 71 12.29 12.69 -3.00
CA GLU A 71 11.38 12.40 -1.90
C GLU A 71 11.24 10.87 -1.64
N LEU A 72 11.61 10.02 -2.60
CA LEU A 72 11.60 8.56 -2.51
C LEU A 72 12.99 7.95 -2.24
N ASP A 73 14.01 8.76 -1.94
CA ASP A 73 15.38 8.27 -1.71
C ASP A 73 15.54 7.61 -0.33
N GLU A 74 14.74 8.03 0.65
CA GLU A 74 14.71 7.41 1.98
C GLU A 74 13.80 6.17 2.05
N LEU A 75 13.09 5.82 0.96
CA LEU A 75 12.15 4.70 0.95
C LEU A 75 12.88 3.36 1.07
N VAL A 76 12.58 2.59 2.12
CA VAL A 76 13.24 1.31 2.46
C VAL A 76 12.26 0.15 2.59
N PRO A 77 12.65 -1.09 2.24
CA PRO A 77 11.77 -2.26 2.39
C PRO A 77 11.18 -2.36 3.80
N GLY A 78 9.87 -2.53 3.88
CA GLY A 78 9.11 -2.51 5.14
C GLY A 78 8.24 -1.25 5.31
N ASP A 79 8.56 -0.16 4.60
CA ASP A 79 7.79 1.08 4.68
C ASP A 79 6.34 0.89 4.22
N LEU A 80 5.42 1.56 4.93
CA LEU A 80 4.02 1.62 4.54
C LEU A 80 3.80 2.73 3.53
N LEU A 81 3.13 2.41 2.44
CA LEU A 81 2.81 3.30 1.33
C LEU A 81 1.34 3.68 1.37
N PHE A 82 0.99 4.95 1.17
CA PHE A 82 -0.39 5.43 1.31
C PHE A 82 -0.92 6.17 0.07
N TRP A 83 -2.18 5.90 -0.27
CA TRP A 83 -2.91 6.61 -1.32
C TRP A 83 -4.25 7.14 -0.82
N THR A 84 -4.74 8.20 -1.46
CA THR A 84 -6.11 8.70 -1.40
C THR A 84 -6.80 8.50 -2.75
N GLY A 85 -8.12 8.65 -2.82
CA GLY A 85 -8.86 8.66 -4.09
C GLY A 85 -8.85 7.35 -4.89
N THR A 86 -8.61 6.18 -4.26
CA THR A 86 -8.83 4.88 -4.93
C THR A 86 -10.31 4.48 -4.99
N TYR A 87 -11.13 5.04 -4.12
CA TYR A 87 -12.59 4.93 -4.10
C TYR A 87 -13.17 6.05 -3.24
N SER A 88 -14.46 6.36 -3.39
CA SER A 88 -15.11 7.46 -2.67
C SER A 88 -15.30 7.10 -1.20
N ILE A 89 -14.88 8.00 -0.31
CA ILE A 89 -15.04 7.85 1.13
C ILE A 89 -15.31 9.19 1.79
N GLU A 90 -16.09 9.17 2.87
CA GLU A 90 -16.28 10.32 3.77
C GLU A 90 -15.51 10.07 5.07
N ARG A 91 -14.18 10.20 5.03
CA ARG A 91 -13.32 10.14 6.24
C ARG A 91 -12.15 11.10 6.16
N ASP A 92 -11.66 11.54 7.32
CA ASP A 92 -10.49 12.41 7.46
C ASP A 92 -9.43 11.72 8.36
N PRO A 93 -8.18 11.54 7.91
CA PRO A 93 -7.68 11.80 6.56
C PRO A 93 -8.25 10.82 5.53
N PRO A 94 -8.49 11.26 4.28
CA PRO A 94 -9.14 10.46 3.22
C PRO A 94 -8.19 9.43 2.59
N ILE A 95 -7.37 8.78 3.40
CA ILE A 95 -6.54 7.64 2.98
C ILE A 95 -7.48 6.56 2.51
N THR A 96 -7.32 6.03 1.31
CA THR A 96 -8.17 4.97 0.73
C THR A 96 -7.42 3.66 0.58
N HIS A 97 -6.08 3.67 0.59
CA HIS A 97 -5.30 2.47 0.33
C HIS A 97 -3.96 2.48 1.05
N ALA A 98 -3.49 1.30 1.44
CA ALA A 98 -2.19 1.07 2.07
C ALA A 98 -1.51 -0.17 1.48
N MET A 99 -0.19 -0.11 1.26
CA MET A 99 0.63 -1.23 0.78
C MET A 99 1.98 -1.26 1.52
N ILE A 100 2.74 -2.34 1.41
CA ILE A 100 4.09 -2.46 1.99
C ILE A 100 5.13 -2.41 0.87
N TYR A 101 6.11 -1.52 0.97
CA TYR A 101 7.23 -1.48 0.03
C TYR A 101 8.19 -2.64 0.29
N ILE A 102 8.68 -3.29 -0.77
CA ILE A 102 9.59 -4.45 -0.65
C ILE A 102 10.90 -4.28 -1.44
N GLY A 103 11.19 -3.05 -1.87
CA GLY A 103 12.45 -2.73 -2.56
C GLY A 103 12.32 -2.65 -4.07
N ARG A 104 13.46 -2.80 -4.75
CA ARG A 104 13.56 -2.83 -6.20
C ARG A 104 13.73 -4.24 -6.72
N GLU A 105 13.06 -4.56 -7.82
CA GLU A 105 13.25 -5.84 -8.50
C GLU A 105 14.65 -5.90 -9.14
N LYS A 106 15.38 -7.00 -8.94
CA LYS A 106 16.78 -7.15 -9.40
C LYS A 106 16.96 -7.02 -10.93
N GLY A 107 15.96 -7.37 -11.73
CA GLY A 107 16.07 -7.37 -13.20
C GLY A 107 15.71 -6.04 -13.84
N THR A 108 14.71 -5.33 -13.31
CA THR A 108 14.17 -4.11 -13.90
C THR A 108 14.56 -2.85 -13.13
N SER A 109 15.11 -3.01 -11.91
CA SER A 109 15.31 -1.95 -10.93
C SER A 109 14.05 -1.15 -10.59
N GLN A 110 12.85 -1.64 -10.97
CA GLN A 110 11.59 -1.01 -10.65
C GLN A 110 11.23 -1.24 -9.18
N ARG A 111 10.68 -0.20 -8.55
CA ARG A 111 10.15 -0.28 -7.19
C ARG A 111 8.92 -1.19 -7.19
N ILE A 112 8.85 -2.09 -6.23
CA ILE A 112 7.76 -3.06 -6.08
C ILE A 112 7.21 -3.03 -4.66
N MET A 113 5.94 -3.38 -4.55
CA MET A 113 5.19 -3.38 -3.31
C MET A 113 4.33 -4.64 -3.20
N VAL A 114 3.95 -4.99 -1.98
CA VAL A 114 3.09 -6.13 -1.69
C VAL A 114 1.89 -5.66 -0.89
N GLY A 115 0.74 -6.26 -1.15
CA GLY A 115 -0.48 -5.97 -0.43
C GLY A 115 -1.69 -6.63 -1.04
N ALA A 116 -2.88 -6.13 -0.70
CA ALA A 116 -4.12 -6.57 -1.31
C ALA A 116 -4.74 -5.42 -2.11
N SER A 117 -5.09 -5.66 -3.37
CA SER A 117 -5.70 -4.66 -4.25
C SER A 117 -6.74 -5.27 -5.18
N ASP A 118 -7.83 -4.53 -5.43
CA ASP A 118 -8.87 -4.92 -6.40
C ASP A 118 -8.54 -4.45 -7.82
N GLY A 119 -7.29 -4.66 -8.24
CA GLY A 119 -6.81 -4.28 -9.57
C GLY A 119 -5.65 -3.29 -9.54
N ARG A 120 -4.46 -3.80 -9.81
CA ARG A 120 -3.21 -3.07 -10.08
C ARG A 120 -2.38 -3.90 -11.06
N THR A 121 -1.24 -3.39 -11.52
CA THR A 121 -0.36 -4.14 -12.42
C THR A 121 0.84 -4.72 -11.70
N TYR A 122 1.38 -5.81 -12.23
CA TYR A 122 2.74 -6.29 -11.98
C TYR A 122 3.36 -6.69 -13.31
N LYS A 123 4.48 -6.08 -13.68
CA LYS A 123 5.12 -6.30 -15.00
C LYS A 123 4.18 -6.08 -16.19
N GLY A 124 3.25 -5.13 -16.04
CA GLY A 124 2.26 -4.82 -17.07
C GLY A 124 1.04 -5.75 -17.11
N GLU A 125 1.01 -6.81 -16.32
CA GLU A 125 -0.16 -7.69 -16.20
C GLU A 125 -1.07 -7.25 -15.06
N SER A 126 -2.38 -7.29 -15.28
CA SER A 126 -3.35 -7.05 -14.20
C SER A 126 -3.28 -8.13 -13.13
N ARG A 127 -3.24 -7.71 -11.88
CA ARG A 127 -3.24 -8.54 -10.67
C ARG A 127 -4.33 -8.06 -9.71
N TYR A 128 -4.88 -9.00 -8.97
CA TYR A 128 -5.97 -8.79 -8.03
C TYR A 128 -5.68 -9.55 -6.73
N GLY A 129 -6.36 -9.16 -5.66
CA GLY A 129 -6.20 -9.76 -4.35
C GLY A 129 -4.81 -9.56 -3.77
N VAL A 130 -4.32 -10.55 -3.06
CA VAL A 130 -3.03 -10.50 -2.35
C VAL A 130 -1.91 -10.85 -3.31
N SER A 131 -1.12 -9.85 -3.71
CA SER A 131 -0.07 -10.02 -4.71
C SER A 131 1.09 -9.04 -4.51
N VAL A 132 2.13 -9.23 -5.30
CA VAL A 132 3.14 -8.21 -5.60
C VAL A 132 2.62 -7.33 -6.75
N PHE A 133 2.91 -6.04 -6.68
CA PHE A 133 2.48 -5.01 -7.62
C PHE A 133 3.62 -4.04 -7.93
N ASP A 134 3.54 -3.43 -9.11
CA ASP A 134 4.41 -2.32 -9.50
C ASP A 134 4.10 -1.10 -8.61
N PHE A 135 5.13 -0.49 -8.03
CA PHE A 135 4.94 0.81 -7.38
C PHE A 135 4.82 1.88 -8.45
N LYS A 136 3.67 2.57 -8.47
CA LYS A 136 3.42 3.68 -9.40
C LYS A 136 2.88 4.90 -8.67
N ILE A 137 3.47 6.06 -8.96
CA ILE A 137 2.87 7.36 -8.64
C ILE A 137 1.95 7.70 -9.81
N SER A 138 0.65 7.76 -9.56
CA SER A 138 -0.32 8.08 -10.60
C SER A 138 0.06 9.40 -11.26
N ARG A 139 0.31 9.34 -12.58
CA ARG A 139 0.43 10.53 -13.41
C ARG A 139 -0.97 11.16 -13.50
N ALA A 140 -1.03 12.49 -13.39
CA ALA A 140 -2.28 13.20 -13.60
C ALA A 140 -2.79 12.87 -15.02
N GLY A 141 -3.96 12.23 -15.09
CA GLY A 141 -4.65 11.93 -16.33
C GLY A 141 -6.15 12.06 -16.08
N LYS A 142 -6.88 12.61 -17.04
CA LYS A 142 -8.34 12.56 -17.03
C LYS A 142 -8.72 11.10 -17.27
N THR A 143 -9.34 10.46 -16.28
CA THR A 143 -10.19 9.31 -16.60
C THR A 143 -11.47 9.90 -17.17
N ASP A 144 -11.85 9.53 -18.39
CA ASP A 144 -12.98 10.08 -19.14
C ASP A 144 -14.37 9.83 -18.49
N GLU A 145 -14.46 9.35 -17.26
CA GLU A 145 -15.72 8.88 -16.65
C GLU A 145 -15.79 9.09 -15.12
N GLY A 146 -15.54 10.30 -14.61
CA GLY A 146 -15.87 10.65 -13.21
C GLY A 146 -15.22 9.80 -12.10
N ARG A 147 -14.25 8.94 -12.45
CA ARG A 147 -13.53 8.08 -11.50
C ARG A 147 -12.48 8.88 -10.75
N LEU A 148 -12.40 8.65 -9.44
CA LEU A 148 -11.34 9.21 -8.61
C LEU A 148 -9.98 8.70 -9.10
N THR A 149 -9.02 9.61 -9.23
CA THR A 149 -7.64 9.25 -9.57
C THR A 149 -6.90 8.94 -8.28
N PRO A 150 -6.38 7.72 -8.08
CA PRO A 150 -5.56 7.39 -6.92
C PRO A 150 -4.40 8.38 -6.81
N MET A 151 -4.22 9.02 -5.66
CA MET A 151 -3.07 9.90 -5.43
C MET A 151 -2.18 9.30 -4.37
N PHE A 152 -0.92 9.04 -4.73
CA PHE A 152 0.09 8.69 -3.74
C PHE A 152 0.40 9.93 -2.91
N ILE A 153 0.40 9.80 -1.59
CA ILE A 153 0.63 10.93 -0.68
C ILE A 153 1.94 10.83 0.10
N GLY A 154 2.58 9.66 0.08
CA GLY A 154 3.82 9.41 0.79
C GLY A 154 3.86 8.05 1.48
N TYR A 155 4.88 7.89 2.31
CA TYR A 155 5.20 6.65 3.00
C TYR A 155 5.56 6.91 4.46
N GLY A 156 5.63 5.87 5.28
CA GLY A 156 6.20 6.02 6.60
C GLY A 156 6.95 4.81 7.10
N HIS A 157 7.99 5.10 7.86
CA HIS A 157 8.87 4.11 8.48
C HIS A 157 8.21 3.52 9.72
N ILE A 158 8.18 2.20 9.78
CA ILE A 158 7.64 1.50 10.94
C ILE A 158 8.64 1.68 12.10
N PRO A 159 8.24 2.28 13.24
CA PRO A 159 9.17 2.48 14.35
C PRO A 159 9.71 1.15 14.89
N GLY A 160 11.03 1.05 15.05
CA GLY A 160 11.67 -0.13 15.66
C GLY A 160 11.87 -1.32 14.73
N LEU A 161 11.68 -1.13 13.43
CA LEU A 161 12.00 -2.07 12.35
C LEU A 161 13.17 -1.56 11.50
#